data_AF-A0A2E8I9Z6-F1
#
_entry.id   AF-A0A2E8I9Z6-F1
#
_cell.length_a   1.000
_cell.length_b   1.000
_cell.length_c   1.000
_cell.angle_alpha   90.00
_cell.angle_beta   90.00
_cell.angle_gamma   90.00
#
_symmetry.space_group_name_H-M   'P 1'
#
loop_
_entity.id
_entity.type
_entity.pdbx_description
1 polymer ?
#
loop_
_entity_poly.entity_id
_entity_poly.type
_entity_poly.pdbx_seq_one_letter_code
_entity_poly.pdbx_strand_id
1 'polypeptide(L)'
;MKKEGLRIRQYDIYYHNEASVLQETYDYIVCCEVIEHFHNPYEAFSQLKSLLKPKNSKLYCKTALLQPEQDFESWAYKNDFTHSFFYSEKALQFLKEEFQFSELVMQPDYFILET
;
A
#
# COMPACT_ATOMS: atom_id res chain seq x y z
N MET A 1 -10.91 13.09 8.64
CA MET A 1 -10.18 14.36 8.41
C MET A 1 -10.80 15.12 7.22
N LYS A 2 -10.82 16.45 7.24
CA LYS A 2 -11.04 17.28 6.04
C LYS A 2 -9.81 18.16 5.88
N LYS A 3 -9.01 17.93 4.84
CA LYS A 3 -7.99 18.89 4.39
C LYS A 3 -8.64 19.71 3.28
N GLU A 4 -8.47 21.02 3.27
CA GLU A 4 -9.23 21.91 2.39
C GLU A 4 -9.28 21.40 0.94
N GLY A 5 -10.50 21.29 0.39
CA GLY A 5 -10.75 20.79 -0.96
C GLY A 5 -10.80 19.27 -1.15
N LEU A 6 -10.34 18.46 -0.18
CA LEU A 6 -10.29 16.99 -0.29
C LEU A 6 -11.36 16.31 0.57
N ARG A 7 -12.10 15.37 -0.03
CA ARG A 7 -13.00 14.45 0.70
C ARG A 7 -12.22 13.19 1.05
N ILE A 8 -12.01 12.96 2.34
CA ILE A 8 -11.25 11.80 2.84
C ILE A 8 -12.21 10.82 3.49
N ARG A 9 -12.06 9.53 3.15
CA ARG A 9 -12.66 8.39 3.85
C ARG A 9 -11.56 7.67 4.60
N GLN A 10 -11.85 7.27 5.85
CA GLN A 10 -10.93 6.49 6.66
C GLN A 10 -11.46 5.06 6.74
N TYR A 11 -10.57 4.09 6.70
CA TYR A 11 -10.90 2.70 6.84
C TYR A 11 -9.83 2.01 7.67
N ASP A 12 -10.26 1.30 8.70
CA ASP A 12 -9.43 0.45 9.53
C ASP A 12 -10.32 -0.64 10.13
N ILE A 13 -9.96 -1.91 9.98
CA ILE A 13 -10.81 -3.03 10.41
C ILE A 13 -11.08 -3.06 11.92
N TYR A 14 -10.20 -2.45 12.73
CA TYR A 14 -10.28 -2.42 14.18
C TYR A 14 -10.85 -1.10 14.70
N TYR A 15 -10.46 0.03 14.11
CA TYR A 15 -10.78 1.37 14.64
C TYR A 15 -11.83 2.13 13.82
N HIS A 16 -11.98 1.85 12.52
CA HIS A 16 -12.86 2.57 11.59
C HIS A 16 -13.43 1.62 10.53
N ASN A 17 -14.17 0.59 10.97
CA ASN A 17 -14.67 -0.48 10.12
C ASN A 17 -15.97 -0.09 9.40
N GLU A 18 -15.91 0.97 8.61
CA GLU A 18 -17.03 1.42 7.77
C GLU A 18 -16.93 0.74 6.40
N ALA A 19 -17.40 -0.51 6.29
CA ALA A 19 -17.24 -1.32 5.08
C ALA A 19 -17.86 -0.72 3.80
N SER A 20 -18.80 0.22 3.91
CA SER A 20 -19.37 0.94 2.74
C SER A 20 -18.31 1.69 1.94
N VAL A 21 -17.21 2.12 2.57
CA VAL A 21 -16.10 2.81 1.87
C VAL A 21 -15.39 1.88 0.88
N LEU A 22 -15.52 0.56 1.03
CA LEU A 22 -14.97 -0.45 0.11
C LEU A 22 -15.89 -0.72 -1.09
N GLN A 23 -17.01 0.00 -1.21
CA GLN A 23 -17.93 -0.07 -2.35
C GLN A 23 -17.85 1.18 -3.25
N GLU A 24 -16.96 2.11 -2.92
CA GLU A 24 -16.70 3.34 -3.68
C GLU A 24 -15.39 3.21 -4.49
N THR A 25 -15.13 4.19 -5.37
CA THR A 25 -13.85 4.32 -6.07
C THR A 25 -13.17 5.65 -5.77
N TYR A 26 -11.84 5.64 -5.77
CA TYR A 26 -11.02 6.74 -5.30
C TYR A 26 -10.03 7.20 -6.36
N ASP A 27 -9.78 8.51 -6.38
CA ASP A 27 -8.65 9.10 -7.12
C ASP A 27 -7.32 8.77 -6.42
N TYR A 28 -7.33 8.65 -5.09
CA TYR A 28 -6.14 8.36 -4.31
C TYR A 28 -6.46 7.45 -3.13
N ILE A 29 -5.60 6.47 -2.91
CA ILE A 29 -5.59 5.64 -1.70
C ILE A 29 -4.22 5.79 -1.04
N VAL A 30 -4.20 5.91 0.29
CA VAL A 30 -2.97 6.06 1.08
C VAL A 30 -2.94 5.00 2.17
N CYS A 31 -1.90 4.17 2.14
CA CYS A 31 -1.55 3.21 3.18
C CYS A 31 -0.26 3.70 3.85
N CYS A 32 -0.33 4.05 5.13
CA CYS A 32 0.82 4.56 5.89
C CYS A 32 1.10 3.62 7.05
N GLU A 33 2.16 2.82 6.94
CA GLU A 33 2.49 1.73 7.86
C GLU A 33 1.30 0.76 8.05
N VAL A 34 0.88 0.12 6.94
CA VAL A 34 -0.33 -0.73 6.87
C VAL A 34 -0.06 -2.02 6.09
N ILE A 35 0.66 -1.92 4.96
CA ILE A 35 0.77 -3.02 3.99
C ILE A 35 1.67 -4.15 4.48
N GLU A 36 2.56 -3.88 5.42
CA GLU A 36 3.40 -4.84 6.14
C GLU A 36 2.59 -5.74 7.09
N HIS A 37 1.37 -5.30 7.46
CA HIS A 37 0.46 -6.04 8.33
C HIS A 37 -0.57 -6.88 7.56
N PHE A 38 -0.56 -6.87 6.24
CA PHE A 38 -1.48 -7.69 5.45
C PHE A 38 -1.25 -9.17 5.70
N HIS A 39 -2.31 -9.94 5.95
CA HIS A 39 -2.21 -11.39 6.03
C HIS A 39 -2.18 -12.06 4.64
N ASN A 40 -2.95 -11.51 3.69
CA ASN A 40 -3.00 -11.95 2.30
C ASN A 40 -2.71 -10.75 1.37
N PRO A 41 -1.45 -10.39 1.13
CA PRO A 41 -1.10 -9.17 0.39
C PRO A 41 -1.65 -9.19 -1.05
N TYR A 42 -1.65 -10.36 -1.72
CA TYR A 42 -2.20 -10.46 -3.08
C TYR A 42 -3.69 -10.06 -3.13
N GLU A 43 -4.51 -10.60 -2.22
CA GLU A 43 -5.93 -10.27 -2.12
C GLU A 43 -6.13 -8.79 -1.75
N ALA A 44 -5.33 -8.29 -0.82
CA ALA A 44 -5.39 -6.89 -0.40
C ALA A 44 -5.04 -5.92 -1.54
N PHE A 45 -3.96 -6.16 -2.29
CA PHE A 45 -3.60 -5.33 -3.45
C PHE A 45 -4.62 -5.45 -4.59
N SER A 46 -5.20 -6.63 -4.81
CA SER A 46 -6.31 -6.82 -5.75
C SER A 46 -7.51 -5.96 -5.37
N GLN A 47 -7.90 -5.97 -4.09
CA GLN A 47 -8.97 -5.14 -3.57
C GLN A 47 -8.64 -3.65 -3.72
N LEU A 48 -7.44 -3.20 -3.30
CA LEU A 48 -7.00 -1.80 -3.44
C LEU A 48 -7.04 -1.34 -4.90
N LYS A 49 -6.59 -2.18 -5.85
CA LYS A 49 -6.66 -1.88 -7.28
C LYS A 49 -8.11 -1.72 -7.75
N SER A 50 -9.04 -2.54 -7.26
CA SER A 50 -10.45 -2.45 -7.62
C SER A 50 -11.14 -1.18 -7.09
N LEU A 51 -10.62 -0.61 -6.00
CA LEU A 51 -11.08 0.65 -5.40
C LEU A 51 -10.50 1.88 -6.09
N LEU A 52 -9.50 1.74 -6.95
CA LEU A 52 -8.92 2.85 -7.70
C LEU A 52 -9.71 3.10 -8.99
N LYS A 53 -9.85 4.38 -9.36
CA LYS A 53 -10.41 4.71 -10.68
C LYS A 53 -9.47 4.26 -11.80
N PRO A 54 -9.97 3.95 -13.02
CA PRO A 54 -9.13 3.38 -14.07
C PRO A 54 -8.04 4.29 -14.64
N LYS A 55 -8.09 5.61 -14.39
CA LYS A 55 -7.15 6.59 -14.96
C LYS A 55 -6.83 7.67 -13.94
N ASN A 56 -5.58 8.13 -13.96
CA ASN A 56 -5.09 9.25 -13.15
C ASN A 56 -5.33 9.05 -11.64
N SER A 57 -5.32 7.79 -11.18
CA SER A 57 -5.45 7.45 -9.77
C SER A 57 -4.19 6.78 -9.25
N LYS A 58 -3.95 6.91 -7.94
CA LYS A 58 -2.69 6.47 -7.34
C LYS A 58 -2.88 5.79 -5.99
N LEU A 59 -2.13 4.72 -5.77
CA LEU A 59 -1.93 4.10 -4.46
C LEU A 59 -0.58 4.56 -3.90
N TYR A 60 -0.62 5.24 -2.75
CA TYR A 60 0.54 5.63 -1.99
C TYR A 60 0.75 4.67 -0.84
N CYS A 61 1.96 4.11 -0.73
CA CYS A 61 2.32 3.19 0.34
C CYS A 61 3.59 3.67 1.03
N LYS A 62 3.51 3.95 2.33
CA LYS A 62 4.67 4.20 3.19
C LYS A 62 4.94 2.95 4.03
N THR A 63 6.14 2.40 3.89
CA THR A 63 6.65 1.22 4.61
C THR A 63 8.17 1.16 4.42
N ALA A 64 8.88 0.44 5.27
CA ALA A 64 10.32 0.22 5.07
C ALA A 64 10.56 -0.86 4.00
N LEU A 65 11.36 -0.53 2.99
CA LEU A 65 11.72 -1.46 1.91
C LEU A 65 12.96 -2.28 2.25
N LEU A 66 12.90 -3.58 1.99
CA LEU A 66 14.04 -4.49 2.08
C LEU A 66 15.00 -4.21 0.91
N GLN A 67 16.14 -3.61 1.22
CA GLN A 67 17.20 -3.33 0.24
C GLN A 67 18.04 -4.58 -0.04
N PRO A 68 18.61 -4.74 -1.25
CA PRO A 68 19.43 -5.91 -1.61
C PRO A 68 20.66 -6.11 -0.70
N GLU A 69 21.27 -5.01 -0.24
CA GLU A 69 22.46 -5.02 0.61
C GLU A 69 22.12 -5.12 2.11
N GLN A 70 20.83 -5.05 2.45
CA GLN A 70 20.38 -5.12 3.85
C GLN A 70 20.56 -6.55 4.35
N ASP A 71 21.36 -6.72 5.39
CA ASP A 71 21.34 -7.97 6.16
C ASP A 71 19.97 -8.08 6.84
N PHE A 72 19.20 -9.08 6.40
CA PHE A 72 17.87 -9.32 6.94
C PHE A 72 17.94 -9.65 8.43
N GLU A 73 18.93 -10.41 8.90
CA GLU A 73 19.01 -10.87 10.30
C GLU A 73 19.10 -9.71 11.30
N SER A 74 19.92 -8.70 10.97
CA SER A 74 20.13 -7.50 11.80
C SER A 74 19.13 -6.36 11.54
N TRP A 75 18.24 -6.48 10.56
CA TRP A 75 17.29 -5.42 10.22
C TRP A 75 16.18 -5.28 11.27
N ALA A 76 16.24 -4.22 12.09
CA ALA A 76 15.32 -4.03 13.22
C ALA A 76 13.83 -3.98 12.83
N TYR A 77 13.49 -3.54 11.62
CA TYR A 77 12.10 -3.42 11.14
C TYR A 77 11.38 -4.78 11.09
N LYS A 78 12.10 -5.90 10.90
CA LYS A 78 11.49 -7.23 10.94
C LYS A 78 11.12 -7.72 12.33
N ASN A 79 11.65 -7.08 13.37
CA ASN A 79 11.51 -7.56 14.75
C ASN A 79 10.20 -7.10 15.39
N ASP A 80 9.44 -6.22 14.73
CA ASP A 80 8.06 -5.97 15.12
C ASP A 80 7.21 -7.20 14.78
N PHE A 81 6.64 -7.83 15.80
CA PHE A 81 5.86 -9.06 15.66
C PHE A 81 4.53 -8.87 14.92
N THR A 82 4.12 -7.62 14.70
CA THR A 82 2.93 -7.29 13.90
C THR A 82 3.23 -7.24 12.40
N HIS A 83 4.50 -7.19 11.99
CA HIS A 83 4.90 -7.21 10.58
C HIS A 83 4.88 -8.65 10.05
N SER A 84 4.05 -8.89 9.04
CA SER A 84 3.90 -10.20 8.39
C SER A 84 4.61 -10.26 7.03
N PHE A 85 4.77 -9.12 6.36
CA PHE A 85 5.40 -9.04 5.03
C PHE A 85 6.40 -7.88 4.94
N PHE A 86 7.42 -8.08 4.11
CA PHE A 86 8.43 -7.09 3.78
C PHE A 86 8.55 -6.98 2.26
N TYR A 87 8.68 -5.75 1.77
CA TYR A 87 8.66 -5.47 0.34
C TYR A 87 10.05 -5.07 -0.14
N SER A 88 10.56 -5.77 -1.16
CA SER A 88 11.76 -5.37 -1.89
C SER A 88 11.36 -4.72 -3.21
N GLU A 89 12.31 -4.06 -3.89
CA GLU A 89 12.11 -3.53 -5.25
C GLU A 89 11.52 -4.59 -6.19
N LYS A 90 12.06 -5.82 -6.14
CA LYS A 90 11.56 -6.94 -6.97
C LYS A 90 10.10 -7.28 -6.67
N ALA A 91 9.70 -7.26 -5.40
CA ALA A 91 8.31 -7.50 -5.02
C ALA A 91 7.40 -6.37 -5.52
N LEU A 92 7.83 -5.11 -5.44
CA LEU A 92 7.06 -3.98 -5.95
C LEU A 92 6.92 -3.99 -7.47
N GLN A 93 7.96 -4.37 -8.21
CA GLN A 93 7.88 -4.55 -9.66
C GLN A 93 6.89 -5.67 -10.03
N PHE A 94 6.90 -6.77 -9.28
CA PHE A 94 5.90 -7.82 -9.45
C PHE A 94 4.48 -7.29 -9.25
N LEU A 95 4.22 -6.53 -8.17
CA LEU A 95 2.90 -5.93 -7.92
C LEU A 95 2.47 -4.99 -9.05
N LYS A 96 3.40 -4.17 -9.57
CA LYS A 96 3.13 -3.29 -10.70
C LYS A 96 2.66 -4.08 -11.92
N GLU A 97 3.40 -5.12 -12.30
CA GLU A 97 3.11 -5.95 -13.48
C GLU A 97 1.82 -6.76 -13.30
N GLU A 98 1.69 -7.47 -12.19
CA GLU A 98 0.55 -8.34 -11.87
C GLU A 98 -0.78 -7.58 -11.87
N PHE A 99 -0.81 -6.40 -11.24
CA PHE A 99 -2.02 -5.58 -11.12
C PHE A 99 -2.13 -4.51 -12.21
N GLN A 100 -1.29 -4.57 -13.24
CA GLN A 100 -1.31 -3.69 -14.41
C GLN A 100 -1.35 -2.21 -14.00
N PHE A 101 -0.45 -1.82 -13.10
CA PHE A 101 -0.16 -0.41 -12.85
C PHE A 101 0.74 0.13 -13.96
N SER A 102 0.44 1.32 -14.45
CA SER A 102 1.20 1.96 -15.53
C SER A 102 2.58 2.40 -15.05
N GLU A 103 2.70 2.83 -13.79
CA GLU A 103 3.94 3.35 -13.22
C GLU A 103 4.16 2.89 -11.77
N LEU A 104 5.44 2.74 -11.41
CA LEU A 104 5.93 2.54 -10.05
C LEU A 104 7.00 3.60 -9.78
N VAL A 105 6.76 4.46 -8.80
CA VAL A 105 7.74 5.43 -8.30
C VAL A 105 8.19 4.98 -6.91
N MET A 106 9.49 4.81 -6.70
CA MET A 106 10.06 4.40 -5.41
C MET A 106 10.91 5.51 -4.80
N GLN A 107 10.82 5.62 -3.48
CA GLN A 107 11.60 6.50 -2.62
C GLN A 107 12.08 5.70 -1.41
N PRO A 108 13.02 6.21 -0.60
CA PRO A 108 13.60 5.44 0.50
C PRO A 108 12.59 4.90 1.52
N ASP A 109 11.49 5.61 1.75
CA ASP A 109 10.50 5.30 2.79
C ASP A 109 9.05 5.20 2.27
N TYR A 110 8.84 5.30 0.96
CA TYR A 110 7.52 5.09 0.35
C TYR A 110 7.62 4.73 -1.14
N PHE A 111 6.52 4.24 -1.68
CA PHE A 111 6.35 4.05 -3.12
C PHE A 111 4.94 4.43 -3.56
N ILE A 112 4.79 4.63 -4.87
CA ILE A 112 3.54 5.01 -5.53
C ILE A 112 3.30 4.07 -6.70
N LEU A 113 2.08 3.54 -6.80
CA LEU A 113 1.59 2.79 -7.96
C LEU A 113 0.50 3.61 -8.66
N GLU A 114 0.65 3.85 -9.97
CA GLU A 114 -0.29 4.64 -10.76
C GLU A 114 -1.10 3.77 -11.72
N THR A 115 -2.39 4.07 -11.88
CA THR A 115 -3.28 3.39 -12.85
C THR A 115 -3.15 3.99 -14.24
#